data_AF-A0A267HQR8-F1
#
_entry.id   AF-A0A267HQR8-F1
#
_cell.length_a   1.000
_cell.length_b   1.000
_cell.length_c   1.000
_cell.angle_alpha   90.00
_cell.angle_beta   90.00
_cell.angle_gamma   90.00
#
_symmetry.space_group_name_H-M   'P 1'
#
loop_
_entity.id
_entity.type
_entity.pdbx_description
1 polymer ?
#
loop_
_entity_poly.entity_id
_entity_poly.type
_entity_poly.pdbx_seq_one_letter_code
_entity_poly.pdbx_strand_id
1 'polypeptide(L)'
;MLKKRSVLMFFATILLGLTSFIGFGQLASAEETSGIVGTEKEEVMISQDLTKEELILELANNSNITRNQAEDLLFPSSVREKRSAEKADYAVVRSSWQDRTISDYFGDKRQVYFYCRTTEGGGFRAIKEIVYAGFNAGDKTFKGTLQYALPDPNRIHYTLNGDLHHNGSVNASGGVSIGVGGSTSINFSIGGSSSFYQHLFRNEDVYF
;
A
#
# COMPACT_ATOMS: atom_id res chain seq x y z
N MET A 1 11.37 -77.19 31.10
CA MET A 1 12.48 -77.09 32.07
C MET A 1 12.68 -75.62 32.44
N LEU A 2 12.07 -75.19 33.55
CA LEU A 2 12.29 -73.87 34.17
C LEU A 2 13.61 -73.89 34.96
N LYS A 3 14.45 -72.86 34.80
CA LYS A 3 15.65 -72.66 35.62
C LYS A 3 15.42 -71.46 36.55
N LYS A 4 15.07 -71.75 37.80
CA LYS A 4 15.13 -70.83 38.96
C LYS A 4 16.58 -70.63 39.39
N ARG A 5 16.98 -69.39 39.70
CA ARG A 5 18.06 -69.01 40.64
C ARG A 5 17.74 -67.60 41.18
N SER A 6 17.23 -67.47 42.40
CA SER A 6 17.93 -67.12 43.67
C SER A 6 18.36 -65.64 43.71
N VAL A 7 17.64 -64.74 44.40
CA VAL A 7 17.77 -64.38 45.84
C VAL A 7 19.08 -63.60 46.11
N LEU A 8 19.00 -62.34 46.58
CA LEU A 8 19.31 -61.92 47.98
C LEU A 8 19.65 -60.40 48.15
N MET A 9 19.01 -59.81 49.16
CA MET A 9 19.41 -58.75 50.12
C MET A 9 19.68 -57.27 49.76
N PHE A 10 18.89 -56.46 50.48
CA PHE A 10 19.11 -55.09 51.01
C PHE A 10 20.42 -54.88 51.76
N PHE A 11 20.99 -53.66 51.71
CA PHE A 11 21.53 -52.84 52.83
C PHE A 11 21.84 -51.43 52.24
N ALA A 12 21.16 -50.34 52.64
CA ALA A 12 21.53 -49.37 53.70
C ALA A 12 22.93 -48.71 53.44
N THR A 13 23.18 -47.39 53.46
CA THR A 13 22.66 -46.28 54.28
C THR A 13 23.26 -44.94 53.77
N ILE A 14 22.44 -43.88 53.77
CA ILE A 14 22.66 -42.51 54.28
C ILE A 14 23.86 -41.66 53.78
N LEU A 15 23.54 -40.52 53.14
CA LEU A 15 24.13 -39.24 53.51
C LEU A 15 23.14 -38.06 53.31
N LEU A 16 22.98 -37.29 54.38
CA LEU A 16 22.15 -36.09 54.53
C LEU A 16 22.74 -34.88 53.79
N GLY A 17 21.87 -33.97 53.33
CA GLY A 17 22.26 -32.61 52.98
C GLY A 17 21.08 -31.75 52.53
N LEU A 18 20.66 -30.81 53.39
CA LEU A 18 19.64 -29.77 53.16
C LEU A 18 19.81 -29.06 51.80
N THR A 19 18.77 -28.58 51.12
CA THR A 19 18.19 -27.24 51.40
C THR A 19 16.99 -26.90 50.51
N SER A 20 16.11 -26.07 51.09
CA SER A 20 15.19 -25.09 50.48
C SER A 20 14.02 -25.54 49.61
N PHE A 21 12.84 -25.40 50.21
CA PHE A 21 11.61 -24.98 49.55
C PHE A 21 11.81 -23.66 48.77
N ILE A 22 11.49 -23.67 47.47
CA ILE A 22 10.82 -22.55 46.81
C ILE A 22 9.72 -23.17 45.94
N GLY A 23 8.47 -22.93 46.34
CA GLY A 23 7.31 -23.29 45.54
C GLY A 23 7.29 -22.45 44.26
N PHE A 24 7.23 -23.12 43.12
CA PHE A 24 6.77 -22.52 41.88
C PHE A 24 5.42 -23.16 41.54
N GLY A 25 4.39 -22.32 41.54
CA GLY A 25 3.06 -22.69 41.09
C GLY A 25 3.08 -23.23 39.66
N GLN A 26 2.19 -24.17 39.38
CA GLN A 26 1.87 -24.60 38.03
C GLN A 26 1.41 -23.39 37.21
N LEU A 27 2.27 -22.95 36.28
CA LEU A 27 1.79 -22.24 35.10
C LEU A 27 1.36 -23.30 34.10
N ALA A 28 0.09 -23.25 33.71
CA ALA A 28 -0.41 -23.95 32.54
C ALA A 28 0.42 -23.52 31.31
N SER A 29 1.00 -24.49 30.61
CA SER A 29 1.57 -24.26 29.29
C SER A 29 0.44 -23.95 28.33
N ALA A 30 0.24 -22.67 28.03
CA ALA A 30 -0.52 -22.27 26.86
C ALA A 30 0.27 -22.74 25.63
N GLU A 31 -0.33 -23.63 24.86
CA GLU A 31 0.12 -23.97 23.52
C GLU A 31 -0.05 -22.72 22.66
N GLU A 32 1.05 -21.99 22.44
CA GLU A 32 1.08 -20.91 21.47
C GLU A 32 0.92 -21.52 20.07
N THR A 33 -0.32 -21.56 19.59
CA THR A 33 -0.57 -21.57 18.15
C THR A 33 -0.03 -20.24 17.63
N SER A 34 1.19 -20.26 17.09
CA SER A 34 1.77 -19.13 16.35
C SER A 34 0.93 -18.89 15.10
N GLY A 35 -0.18 -18.18 15.26
CA GLY A 35 -0.83 -17.49 14.17
C GLY A 35 0.09 -16.35 13.76
N ILE A 36 0.65 -16.42 12.56
CA ILE A 36 1.36 -15.31 11.94
C ILE A 36 0.32 -14.22 11.67
N VAL A 37 0.06 -13.37 12.67
CA VAL A 37 -0.58 -12.06 12.47
C VAL A 37 0.55 -11.09 12.15
N GLY A 38 1.07 -11.15 10.91
CA GLY A 38 1.98 -10.11 10.43
C GLY A 38 1.17 -8.83 10.26
N THR A 39 1.50 -7.73 10.91
CA THR A 39 0.78 -6.46 10.81
C THR A 39 0.73 -5.98 9.35
N GLU A 40 -0.46 -5.66 8.82
CA GLU A 40 -0.56 -4.92 7.56
C GLU A 40 0.14 -3.58 7.75
N LYS A 41 1.16 -3.31 6.93
CA LYS A 41 1.82 -2.00 6.90
C LYS A 41 1.24 -1.22 5.73
N GLU A 42 0.42 -0.25 6.07
CA GLU A 42 0.01 0.80 5.14
C GLU A 42 0.96 1.99 5.32
N GLU A 43 1.36 2.58 4.20
CA GLU A 43 2.24 3.74 4.18
C GLU A 43 1.65 4.80 3.26
N VAL A 44 1.34 5.95 3.86
CA VAL A 44 0.88 7.15 3.16
C VAL A 44 2.02 8.14 3.14
N MET A 45 2.44 8.53 1.94
CA MET A 45 3.48 9.54 1.74
C MET A 45 2.90 10.76 1.02
N ILE A 46 3.18 11.94 1.55
CA ILE A 46 2.80 13.21 0.95
C ILE A 46 4.10 13.93 0.57
N SER A 47 4.20 14.39 -0.68
CA SER A 47 5.36 15.18 -1.10
C SER A 47 5.42 16.52 -0.37
N GLN A 48 6.59 17.16 -0.39
CA GLN A 48 6.66 18.59 -0.13
C GLN A 48 5.83 19.37 -1.17
N ASP A 49 5.56 20.64 -0.89
CA ASP A 49 4.87 21.53 -1.83
C ASP A 49 5.66 21.62 -3.14
N LEU A 50 4.99 21.36 -4.25
CA LEU A 50 5.52 21.35 -5.60
C LEU A 50 4.95 22.52 -6.40
N THR A 51 5.80 23.11 -7.22
CA THR A 51 5.37 23.97 -8.32
C THR A 51 4.69 23.16 -9.42
N LYS A 52 3.95 23.84 -10.31
CA LYS A 52 3.39 23.23 -11.52
C LYS A 52 4.46 22.46 -12.32
N GLU A 53 5.65 23.03 -12.43
CA GLU A 53 6.74 22.46 -13.20
C GLU A 53 7.31 21.19 -12.59
N GLU A 54 7.51 21.20 -11.27
CA GLU A 54 7.95 20.02 -10.54
C GLU A 54 6.90 18.90 -10.59
N LEU A 55 5.61 19.25 -10.54
CA LEU A 55 4.52 18.28 -10.67
C LEU A 55 4.54 17.57 -12.04
N ILE A 56 4.76 18.32 -13.12
CA ILE A 56 4.86 17.76 -14.49
C ILE A 56 6.06 16.83 -14.59
N LEU A 57 7.21 17.25 -14.06
CA LEU A 57 8.42 16.43 -14.07
C LEU A 57 8.27 15.17 -13.20
N GLU A 58 7.59 15.28 -12.06
CA GLU A 58 7.29 14.13 -11.21
C GLU A 58 6.48 13.08 -11.99
N LEU A 59 5.38 13.48 -12.64
CA LEU A 59 4.56 12.53 -13.41
C LEU A 59 5.31 11.94 -14.59
N ALA A 60 6.07 12.76 -15.32
CA ALA A 60 6.86 12.31 -16.46
C ALA A 60 7.84 11.20 -16.04
N ASN A 61 8.53 11.40 -14.91
CA ASN A 61 9.48 10.43 -14.37
C ASN A 61 8.78 9.19 -13.82
N ASN A 62 7.73 9.36 -13.01
CA ASN A 62 7.00 8.26 -12.37
C ASN A 62 6.32 7.34 -13.39
N SER A 63 5.80 7.90 -14.49
CA SER A 63 5.10 7.13 -15.54
C SER A 63 5.98 6.82 -16.76
N ASN A 64 7.25 7.25 -16.77
CA ASN A 64 8.15 7.12 -17.92
C ASN A 64 7.53 7.62 -19.25
N ILE A 65 6.93 8.82 -19.19
CA ILE A 65 6.32 9.50 -20.35
C ILE A 65 7.05 10.80 -20.61
N THR A 66 6.85 11.37 -21.80
CA THR A 66 7.42 12.68 -22.11
C THR A 66 6.79 13.77 -21.23
N ARG A 67 7.54 14.83 -20.98
CA ARG A 67 7.05 16.03 -20.29
C ARG A 67 5.75 16.57 -20.90
N ASN A 68 5.66 16.60 -22.23
CA ASN A 68 4.46 17.10 -22.91
C ASN A 68 3.24 16.20 -22.66
N GLN A 69 3.43 14.87 -22.68
CA GLN A 69 2.37 13.93 -22.33
C GLN A 69 1.93 14.10 -20.87
N ALA A 70 2.88 14.28 -19.95
CA ALA A 70 2.56 14.54 -18.54
C ALA A 70 1.79 15.86 -18.38
N GLU A 71 2.19 16.92 -19.09
CA GLU A 71 1.48 18.19 -19.07
C GLU A 71 0.07 18.07 -19.67
N ASP A 72 -0.12 17.28 -20.73
CA ASP A 72 -1.44 17.06 -21.35
C ASP A 72 -2.37 16.26 -20.42
N LEU A 73 -1.83 15.32 -19.64
CA LEU A 73 -2.58 14.55 -18.64
C LEU A 73 -2.97 15.42 -17.43
N LEU A 74 -2.04 16.19 -16.87
CA LEU A 74 -2.28 17.02 -15.69
C LEU A 74 -3.10 18.28 -16.03
N PHE A 75 -2.84 18.86 -17.19
CA PHE A 75 -3.40 20.12 -17.63
C PHE A 75 -3.88 19.98 -19.07
N PRO A 76 -4.99 19.27 -19.34
CA PRO A 76 -5.55 19.21 -20.68
C PRO A 76 -5.95 20.61 -21.15
N SER A 77 -5.95 20.82 -22.47
CA SER A 77 -6.09 22.14 -23.11
C SER A 77 -7.32 22.94 -22.63
N SER A 78 -8.42 22.25 -22.35
CA SER A 78 -9.66 22.83 -21.81
C SER A 78 -9.52 23.45 -20.42
N VAL A 79 -8.46 23.11 -19.69
CA VAL A 79 -8.19 23.52 -18.31
C VAL A 79 -6.94 24.40 -18.21
N ARG A 80 -6.03 24.34 -19.20
CA ARG A 80 -4.79 25.17 -19.24
C ARG A 80 -5.06 26.66 -19.12
N GLU A 81 -6.04 27.17 -19.86
CA GLU A 81 -6.36 28.61 -19.86
C GLU A 81 -6.90 29.09 -18.51
N LYS A 82 -7.67 28.26 -17.81
CA LYS A 82 -8.21 28.58 -16.48
C LYS A 82 -7.16 28.57 -15.39
N ARG A 83 -6.18 27.66 -15.48
CA ARG A 83 -5.15 27.46 -14.44
C ARG A 83 -3.87 28.26 -14.68
N SER A 84 -3.66 28.84 -15.86
CA SER A 84 -2.46 29.63 -16.16
C SER A 84 -2.38 30.96 -15.39
N ALA A 85 -3.48 31.42 -14.78
CA ALA A 85 -3.55 32.67 -14.02
C ALA A 85 -3.55 32.48 -12.49
N GLU A 86 -3.73 31.25 -12.00
CA GLU A 86 -3.75 30.95 -10.56
C GLU A 86 -2.36 30.52 -10.09
N LYS A 87 -1.80 31.24 -9.11
CA LYS A 87 -0.73 30.69 -8.29
C LYS A 87 -1.35 29.58 -7.44
N ALA A 88 -0.75 28.40 -7.51
CA ALA A 88 -1.26 27.21 -6.86
C ALA A 88 -0.08 26.34 -6.42
N ASP A 89 -0.20 25.83 -5.20
CA ASP A 89 0.69 24.80 -4.67
C ASP A 89 0.12 23.42 -5.03
N TYR A 90 1.01 22.47 -5.27
CA TYR A 90 0.66 21.10 -5.61
C TYR A 90 1.33 20.12 -4.66
N ALA A 91 0.73 18.97 -4.48
CA ALA A 91 1.34 17.87 -3.75
C ALA A 91 0.98 16.54 -4.41
N VAL A 92 1.80 15.52 -4.16
CA VAL A 92 1.51 14.15 -4.58
C VAL A 92 1.28 13.31 -3.33
N VAL A 93 0.07 12.77 -3.20
CA VAL A 93 -0.28 11.79 -2.17
C VAL A 93 -0.07 10.40 -2.76
N ARG A 94 0.66 9.54 -2.04
CA ARG A 94 0.93 8.15 -2.42
C ARG A 94 0.46 7.24 -1.30
N SER A 95 -0.27 6.18 -1.66
CA SER A 95 -0.68 5.12 -0.75
C SER A 95 -0.09 3.80 -1.27
N SER A 96 0.69 3.15 -0.41
CA SER A 96 1.24 1.81 -0.63
C SER A 96 0.89 0.90 0.55
N TRP A 97 0.84 -0.39 0.29
CA TRP A 97 0.44 -1.39 1.27
C TRP A 97 1.22 -2.67 1.05
N GLN A 98 1.37 -3.47 2.10
CA GLN A 98 1.91 -4.82 2.00
C GLN A 98 0.77 -5.84 1.90
N ASP A 99 0.77 -6.67 0.84
CA ASP A 99 -0.12 -7.83 0.77
C ASP A 99 0.47 -9.01 1.54
N ARG A 100 -0.26 -9.51 2.55
CA ARG A 100 0.13 -10.63 3.41
C ARG A 100 0.22 -11.97 2.67
N THR A 101 -0.42 -12.10 1.52
CA THR A 101 -0.43 -13.35 0.75
C THR A 101 0.84 -13.57 -0.07
N ILE A 102 1.76 -12.60 -0.06
CA ILE A 102 2.96 -12.58 -0.89
C ILE A 102 4.19 -12.21 -0.06
N SER A 103 5.30 -12.92 -0.28
CA SER A 103 6.60 -12.60 0.34
C SER A 103 7.31 -11.39 -0.29
N ASP A 104 6.82 -10.90 -1.44
CA ASP A 104 7.30 -9.66 -2.05
C ASP A 104 6.79 -8.46 -1.26
N TYR A 105 7.72 -7.71 -0.66
CA TYR A 105 7.44 -6.38 -0.13
C TYR A 105 7.03 -5.45 -1.28
N PHE A 106 5.80 -4.96 -1.24
CA PHE A 106 5.22 -4.10 -2.28
C PHE A 106 5.86 -2.70 -2.28
N GLY A 107 6.22 -2.17 -1.11
CA GLY A 107 7.02 -0.94 -0.92
C GLY A 107 6.67 0.22 -1.84
N ASP A 108 7.70 0.99 -2.24
CA ASP A 108 7.57 2.15 -3.15
C ASP A 108 7.29 1.75 -4.60
N LYS A 109 7.29 0.45 -4.92
CA LYS A 109 7.19 -0.06 -6.29
C LYS A 109 5.75 -0.20 -6.75
N ARG A 110 4.80 -0.46 -5.85
CA ARG A 110 3.38 -0.56 -6.18
C ARG A 110 2.57 0.39 -5.31
N GLN A 111 2.11 1.48 -5.93
CA GLN A 111 1.48 2.57 -5.21
C GLN A 111 0.38 3.22 -6.06
N VAL A 112 -0.71 3.56 -5.40
CA VAL A 112 -1.71 4.48 -5.94
C VAL A 112 -1.20 5.90 -5.65
N TYR A 113 -1.29 6.77 -6.64
CA TYR A 113 -0.84 8.15 -6.51
C TYR A 113 -1.92 9.13 -6.97
N PHE A 114 -1.95 10.29 -6.31
CA PHE A 114 -2.87 11.38 -6.56
C PHE A 114 -2.10 12.69 -6.68
N TYR A 115 -2.17 13.30 -7.86
CA TYR A 115 -1.64 14.63 -8.12
C TYR A 115 -2.68 15.64 -7.72
N CYS A 116 -2.38 16.45 -6.72
CA CYS A 116 -3.36 17.26 -6.04
C CYS A 116 -2.99 18.74 -6.12
N ARG A 117 -4.00 19.59 -6.28
CA ARG A 117 -3.88 21.04 -6.08
C ARG A 117 -4.32 21.38 -4.67
N THR A 118 -3.52 22.16 -3.97
CA THR A 118 -3.71 22.47 -2.54
C THR A 118 -4.04 23.95 -2.31
N THR A 119 -4.36 24.33 -1.07
CA THR A 119 -4.51 25.73 -0.65
C THR A 119 -3.16 26.43 -0.50
N GLU A 120 -3.07 27.71 -0.91
CA GLU A 120 -1.83 28.49 -0.77
C GLU A 120 -1.46 28.78 0.70
N GLY A 121 -0.19 28.57 1.04
CA GLY A 121 0.51 29.21 2.16
C GLY A 121 0.44 28.56 3.55
N GLY A 122 1.63 28.35 4.15
CA GLY A 122 1.80 28.22 5.61
C GLY A 122 1.69 26.80 6.20
N GLY A 123 2.05 25.78 5.42
CA GLY A 123 1.88 24.37 5.76
C GLY A 123 0.61 23.83 5.12
N PHE A 124 0.74 22.72 4.38
CA PHE A 124 -0.33 21.99 3.72
C PHE A 124 -1.63 21.97 4.55
N ARG A 125 -2.72 22.54 4.01
CA ARG A 125 -3.95 22.76 4.79
C ARG A 125 -5.24 22.22 4.17
N ALA A 126 -5.22 21.71 2.93
CA ALA A 126 -6.32 20.97 2.31
C ALA A 126 -6.03 20.68 0.83
N ILE A 127 -6.57 19.58 0.33
CA ILE A 127 -6.68 19.31 -1.10
C ILE A 127 -7.95 19.97 -1.64
N LYS A 128 -7.79 20.84 -2.65
CA LYS A 128 -8.92 21.46 -3.36
C LYS A 128 -9.42 20.57 -4.48
N GLU A 129 -8.50 19.85 -5.11
CA GLU A 129 -8.75 19.15 -6.36
C GLU A 129 -7.71 18.04 -6.56
N ILE A 130 -8.19 16.86 -6.97
CA ILE A 130 -7.34 15.81 -7.55
C ILE A 130 -7.28 16.09 -9.04
N VAL A 131 -6.11 16.47 -9.51
CA VAL A 131 -5.85 16.85 -10.91
C VAL A 131 -5.73 15.61 -11.79
N TYR A 132 -5.01 14.60 -11.31
CA TYR A 132 -4.79 13.33 -11.98
C TYR A 132 -4.53 12.26 -10.93
N ALA A 133 -4.84 11.01 -11.25
CA ALA A 133 -4.56 9.87 -10.39
C ALA A 133 -4.03 8.71 -11.25
N GLY A 134 -3.43 7.72 -10.60
CA GLY A 134 -3.02 6.51 -11.28
C GLY A 134 -2.48 5.46 -10.33
N PHE A 135 -2.04 4.36 -10.91
CA PHE A 135 -1.51 3.23 -10.19
C PHE A 135 -0.22 2.76 -10.85
N ASN A 136 0.84 2.64 -10.06
CA ASN A 136 2.07 1.99 -10.47
C ASN A 136 2.00 0.52 -10.07
N ALA A 137 2.11 -0.41 -11.02
CA ALA A 137 2.11 -1.85 -10.79
C ALA A 137 3.52 -2.44 -10.59
N GLY A 138 4.54 -1.58 -10.56
CA GLY A 138 5.95 -1.95 -10.41
C GLY A 138 6.45 -2.72 -11.64
N ASP A 139 6.90 -3.95 -11.40
CA ASP A 139 7.39 -4.86 -12.43
C ASP A 139 6.29 -5.66 -13.13
N LYS A 140 5.03 -5.39 -12.81
CA LYS A 140 3.84 -6.02 -13.38
C LYS A 140 3.03 -5.02 -14.20
N THR A 141 2.04 -5.54 -14.90
CA THR A 141 1.02 -4.76 -15.61
C THR A 141 -0.32 -4.94 -14.91
N PHE A 142 -1.16 -3.91 -14.93
CA PHE A 142 -2.45 -3.94 -14.24
C PHE A 142 -3.61 -3.82 -15.23
N LYS A 143 -4.64 -4.63 -15.03
CA LYS A 143 -5.91 -4.59 -15.73
C LYS A 143 -7.03 -4.47 -14.71
N GLY A 144 -7.86 -3.45 -14.80
CA GLY A 144 -8.93 -3.23 -13.84
C GLY A 144 -9.31 -1.77 -13.75
N THR A 145 -9.72 -1.34 -12.57
CA THR A 145 -10.22 0.00 -12.34
C THR A 145 -9.61 0.61 -11.08
N LEU A 146 -9.27 1.90 -11.17
CA LEU A 146 -9.04 2.76 -10.01
C LEU A 146 -10.19 3.76 -9.94
N GLN A 147 -11.08 3.59 -8.96
CA GLN A 147 -12.10 4.55 -8.62
C GLN A 147 -11.56 5.45 -7.51
N TYR A 148 -11.81 6.75 -7.58
CA TYR A 148 -11.38 7.67 -6.54
C TYR A 148 -12.35 8.82 -6.36
N ALA A 149 -12.39 9.33 -5.13
CA ALA A 149 -13.22 10.44 -4.71
C ALA A 149 -12.42 11.37 -3.80
N LEU A 150 -12.85 12.62 -3.74
CA LEU A 150 -12.40 13.59 -2.75
C LEU A 150 -13.61 13.99 -1.88
N PRO A 151 -14.08 13.14 -0.94
CA PRO A 151 -15.30 13.41 -0.19
C PRO A 151 -15.24 14.73 0.59
N ASP A 152 -14.07 15.04 1.13
CA ASP A 152 -13.78 16.25 1.88
C ASP A 152 -12.33 16.69 1.64
N PRO A 153 -11.94 17.91 2.01
CA PRO A 153 -10.61 18.43 1.68
C PRO A 153 -9.45 17.73 2.37
N ASN A 154 -9.68 16.81 3.32
CA ASN A 154 -8.65 16.11 4.12
C ASN A 154 -8.70 14.58 3.97
N ARG A 155 -9.47 14.08 2.99
CA ARG A 155 -9.63 12.65 2.75
C ARG A 155 -9.78 12.36 1.26
N ILE A 156 -8.94 11.45 0.77
CA ILE A 156 -9.13 10.80 -0.53
C ILE A 156 -9.67 9.40 -0.26
N HIS A 157 -10.77 9.04 -0.90
CA HIS A 157 -11.24 7.66 -0.91
C HIS A 157 -10.88 7.02 -2.25
N TYR A 158 -10.39 5.79 -2.25
CA TYR A 158 -10.17 5.06 -3.49
C TYR A 158 -10.48 3.57 -3.39
N THR A 159 -10.88 3.02 -4.53
CA THR A 159 -11.02 1.58 -4.73
C THR A 159 -10.19 1.16 -5.93
N LEU A 160 -9.19 0.31 -5.69
CA LEU A 160 -8.42 -0.35 -6.74
C LEU A 160 -8.91 -1.79 -6.84
N ASN A 161 -9.41 -2.18 -8.02
CA ASN A 161 -9.93 -3.52 -8.24
C ASN A 161 -9.51 -4.03 -9.62
N GLY A 162 -8.81 -5.15 -9.67
CA GLY A 162 -8.38 -5.75 -10.91
C GLY A 162 -7.35 -6.84 -10.73
N ASP A 163 -6.61 -7.10 -11.80
CA ASP A 163 -5.62 -8.18 -11.86
C ASP A 163 -4.26 -7.62 -12.26
N LEU A 164 -3.23 -8.15 -11.60
CA LEU A 164 -1.84 -8.02 -12.00
C LEU A 164 -1.51 -9.12 -13.00
N HIS A 165 -0.72 -8.76 -14.01
CA HIS A 165 -0.22 -9.64 -15.05
C HIS A 165 1.29 -9.49 -15.20
N HIS A 166 1.98 -10.55 -15.60
CA HIS A 166 3.44 -10.54 -15.76
C HIS A 166 3.95 -9.60 -16.85
N ASN A 167 3.15 -9.37 -17.88
CA ASN A 167 3.56 -8.68 -19.10
C ASN A 167 2.35 -8.13 -19.86
N GLY A 168 2.64 -7.22 -20.79
CA GLY A 168 1.64 -6.58 -21.64
C GLY A 168 1.87 -5.09 -21.76
N SER A 169 1.05 -4.42 -22.57
CA SER A 169 1.04 -2.96 -22.67
C SER A 169 -0.22 -2.43 -21.99
N VAL A 170 -0.06 -1.59 -20.98
CA VAL A 170 -1.19 -1.01 -20.25
C VAL A 170 -1.70 0.22 -21.00
N ASN A 171 -3.01 0.26 -21.22
CA ASN A 171 -3.73 1.43 -21.69
C ASN A 171 -4.66 1.91 -20.57
N ALA A 172 -4.45 3.15 -20.13
CA ALA A 172 -5.34 3.81 -19.17
C ALA A 172 -6.33 4.72 -19.92
N SER A 173 -7.58 4.74 -19.48
CA SER A 173 -8.63 5.59 -20.04
C SER A 173 -9.59 6.06 -18.94
N GLY A 174 -10.16 7.25 -19.10
CA GLY A 174 -10.90 7.91 -18.04
C GLY A 174 -9.98 8.64 -17.06
N GLY A 175 -10.48 8.90 -15.85
CA GLY A 175 -9.83 9.81 -14.90
C GLY A 175 -9.98 11.25 -15.35
N VAL A 176 -10.78 12.01 -14.62
CA VAL A 176 -10.90 13.46 -14.80
C VAL A 176 -10.48 14.17 -13.53
N SER A 177 -10.14 15.44 -13.65
CA SER A 177 -9.94 16.26 -12.47
C SER A 177 -11.23 16.37 -11.68
N ILE A 178 -11.18 16.13 -10.37
CA ILE A 178 -12.33 16.24 -9.48
C ILE A 178 -12.03 17.20 -8.33
N GLY A 179 -13.00 18.04 -8.00
CA GLY A 179 -12.98 18.86 -6.79
C GLY A 179 -13.59 18.13 -5.59
N VAL A 180 -13.62 18.81 -4.46
CA VAL A 180 -14.24 18.31 -3.22
C VAL A 180 -15.71 17.94 -3.47
N GLY A 181 -16.13 16.77 -2.96
CA GLY A 181 -17.43 16.15 -3.18
C GLY A 181 -17.54 15.35 -4.50
N GLY A 182 -16.51 15.39 -5.35
CA GLY A 182 -16.48 14.67 -6.63
C GLY A 182 -15.95 13.24 -6.51
N SER A 183 -16.26 12.44 -7.54
CA SER A 183 -15.69 11.10 -7.74
C SER A 183 -15.57 10.77 -9.24
N THR A 184 -14.67 9.87 -9.58
CA THR A 184 -14.48 9.37 -10.96
C THR A 184 -13.72 8.04 -10.95
N SER A 185 -13.41 7.52 -12.14
CA SER A 185 -12.70 6.26 -12.31
C SER A 185 -11.75 6.27 -13.51
N ILE A 186 -10.64 5.57 -13.38
CA ILE A 186 -9.73 5.21 -14.46
C ILE A 186 -9.88 3.71 -14.74
N ASN A 187 -10.01 3.36 -16.01
CA ASN A 187 -10.01 1.98 -16.49
C ASN A 187 -8.65 1.66 -17.10
N PHE A 188 -8.03 0.58 -16.63
CA PHE A 188 -6.78 0.02 -17.14
C PHE A 188 -7.08 -1.26 -17.91
N SER A 189 -6.61 -1.30 -19.16
CA SER A 189 -6.68 -2.48 -20.01
C SER A 189 -5.29 -2.90 -20.45
N ILE A 190 -5.09 -4.20 -20.69
CA ILE A 190 -3.83 -4.72 -21.19
C ILE A 190 -4.02 -5.14 -22.65
N GLY A 191 -3.19 -4.62 -23.53
CA GLY A 191 -3.06 -5.07 -24.91
C GLY A 191 -2.03 -6.20 -25.04
N GLY A 192 -2.27 -7.11 -25.99
CA GLY A 192 -1.38 -8.24 -26.27
C GLY A 192 -1.63 -9.48 -25.39
N SER A 193 -0.77 -10.49 -25.53
CA SER A 193 -0.79 -11.68 -24.68
C SER A 193 -0.25 -11.33 -23.29
N SER A 194 -0.97 -11.71 -22.25
CA SER A 194 -0.56 -11.50 -20.85
C SER A 194 -0.93 -12.72 -20.01
N SER A 195 -0.09 -13.08 -19.05
CA SER A 195 -0.40 -14.13 -18.08
C SER A 195 -0.81 -13.51 -16.74
N PHE A 196 -1.89 -14.03 -16.18
CA PHE A 196 -2.37 -13.67 -14.85
C PHE A 196 -1.29 -13.95 -13.81
N TYR A 197 -1.11 -13.01 -12.89
CA TYR A 197 -0.24 -13.16 -11.73
C TYR A 197 -1.08 -13.22 -10.45
N GLN A 198 -1.93 -12.22 -10.21
CA GLN A 198 -2.72 -12.14 -8.99
C GLN A 198 -3.90 -11.19 -9.13
N HIS A 199 -4.99 -11.46 -8.40
CA HIS A 199 -6.04 -10.48 -8.18
C HIS A 199 -5.61 -9.43 -7.13
N LEU A 200 -5.99 -8.18 -7.32
CA LEU A 200 -5.68 -7.05 -6.47
C LEU A 200 -6.96 -6.26 -6.15
N PHE A 201 -7.28 -6.18 -4.87
CA PHE A 201 -8.40 -5.40 -4.35
C PHE A 201 -7.98 -4.56 -3.14
N ARG A 202 -8.23 -3.25 -3.20
CA ARG A 202 -8.05 -2.30 -2.09
C ARG A 202 -9.17 -1.29 -2.08
N ASN A 203 -9.60 -0.89 -0.89
CA ASN A 203 -10.68 0.05 -0.69
C ASN A 203 -10.41 0.88 0.57
N GLU A 204 -9.77 2.02 0.40
CA GLU A 204 -9.12 2.75 1.48
C GLU A 204 -9.52 4.22 1.55
N ASP A 205 -9.46 4.76 2.76
CA ASP A 205 -9.50 6.19 3.03
C ASP A 205 -8.08 6.67 3.38
N VAL A 206 -7.55 7.59 2.58
CA VAL A 206 -6.25 8.23 2.80
C VAL A 206 -6.46 9.61 3.42
N TYR A 207 -6.00 9.78 4.65
CA TYR A 207 -6.07 11.03 5.42
C TYR A 207 -4.75 11.78 5.39
N PHE A 208 -4.81 13.10 5.51
CA PHE A 208 -3.67 14.00 5.38
C PHE A 208 -3.83 15.30 6.17
#